data_AF-A0A6L8KW20-F1
#
_entry.id   AF-A0A6L8KW20-F1
#
_cell.length_a   1.000
_cell.length_b   1.000
_cell.length_c   1.000
_cell.angle_alpha   90.00
_cell.angle_beta   90.00
_cell.angle_gamma   90.00
#
_symmetry.space_group_name_H-M   'P 1'
#
loop_
_entity.id
_entity.type
_entity.pdbx_description
1 polymer ?
#
loop_
_entity_poly.entity_id
_entity_poly.type
_entity_poly.pdbx_seq_one_letter_code
_entity_poly.pdbx_strand_id
1 'polypeptide(L)'
;MSALGNVVASAGGVLSGQLWKVATLVLLAVLLVGGGAGGALWWTAAAARDKALVDLAAEKGVNAQLRAGVDDQNRSIQTWYRASEDAKARGQAAQQQAAINGQRFDAALQQLAGAKAVTCADAMPYVNQLLEKVR
;
A
#
# COMPACT_ATOMS: atom_id res chain seq x y z
N MET A 1 17.68 34.44 -85.17
CA MET A 1 16.65 34.29 -84.12
C MET A 1 16.98 33.01 -83.36
N SER A 2 17.25 33.10 -82.05
CA SER A 2 17.77 31.96 -81.27
C SER A 2 16.67 30.91 -81.06
N ALA A 3 16.98 29.63 -81.31
CA ALA A 3 16.10 28.49 -81.07
C ALA A 3 15.63 28.41 -79.60
N LEU A 4 16.38 28.99 -78.66
CA LEU A 4 15.96 29.14 -77.26
C LEU A 4 14.76 30.08 -77.09
N GLY A 5 14.63 31.11 -77.93
CA GLY A 5 13.49 32.03 -77.89
C GLY A 5 12.17 31.36 -78.25
N ASN A 6 12.20 30.40 -79.19
CA ASN A 6 11.01 29.64 -79.58
C ASN A 6 10.66 28.53 -78.59
N VAL A 7 11.63 27.94 -77.88
CA VAL A 7 11.37 26.96 -76.81
C VAL A 7 10.77 27.63 -75.57
N VAL A 8 11.25 28.82 -75.19
CA VAL A 8 10.66 29.59 -74.08
C VAL A 8 9.26 30.10 -74.42
N ALA A 9 9.03 30.56 -75.66
CA ALA A 9 7.71 31.01 -76.11
C ALA A 9 6.69 29.87 -76.25
N SER A 10 7.11 28.69 -76.73
CA SER A 10 6.23 27.50 -76.84
C SER A 10 5.99 26.79 -75.51
N ALA A 11 6.96 26.81 -74.59
CA ALA A 11 6.76 26.34 -73.22
C ALA A 11 5.79 27.25 -72.44
N GLY A 12 5.87 28.57 -72.62
CA GLY A 12 4.97 29.53 -71.97
C GLY A 12 3.50 29.39 -72.37
N GLY A 13 3.22 28.98 -73.61
CA GLY A 13 1.85 28.83 -74.14
C GLY A 13 1.14 27.53 -73.74
N VAL A 14 1.88 26.43 -73.55
CA VAL A 14 1.32 25.13 -73.11
C VAL A 14 1.13 25.07 -71.59
N LEU A 15 1.98 25.78 -70.84
CA LEU A 15 1.92 25.82 -69.39
C LEU A 15 0.72 26.62 -68.87
N SER A 16 0.25 27.66 -69.56
CA SER A 16 -0.87 28.50 -69.08
C SER A 16 -2.20 27.74 -69.00
N GLY A 17 -2.45 26.74 -69.84
CA GLY A 17 -3.65 25.90 -69.81
C GLY A 17 -3.58 24.70 -68.86
N GLN A 18 -2.38 24.34 -68.38
CA GLN A 18 -2.12 23.16 -67.52
C GLN A 18 -1.66 23.56 -66.11
N LEU A 19 -1.29 24.82 -65.88
CA LEU A 19 -0.84 25.33 -64.58
C LEU A 19 -1.88 25.06 -63.48
N TRP A 20 -3.17 25.21 -63.80
CA TRP A 20 -4.25 24.96 -62.84
C TRP A 20 -4.32 23.48 -62.43
N LYS A 21 -3.99 22.54 -63.33
CA LYS A 21 -3.94 21.10 -63.01
C LYS A 21 -2.77 20.75 -62.10
N VAL A 22 -1.62 21.38 -62.34
CA VAL A 22 -0.46 21.23 -61.47
C VAL A 22 -0.76 21.82 -60.09
N ALA A 23 -1.37 23.01 -60.03
CA ALA A 23 -1.76 23.65 -58.77
C ALA A 23 -2.77 22.81 -57.97
N THR A 24 -3.78 22.21 -58.62
CA THR A 24 -4.74 21.34 -57.92
C THR A 24 -4.11 20.05 -57.42
N LEU A 25 -3.17 19.45 -58.16
CA LEU A 25 -2.43 18.28 -57.70
C LEU A 25 -1.55 18.61 -56.48
N VAL A 26 -0.86 19.76 -56.49
CA VAL A 26 -0.09 20.23 -55.33
C VAL A 26 -0.99 20.45 -54.13
N LEU A 27 -2.15 21.11 -54.32
CA LEU A 27 -3.09 21.37 -53.23
C LEU A 27 -3.67 20.08 -52.65
N LEU A 28 -4.01 19.11 -53.51
CA LEU A 28 -4.45 17.77 -53.11
C LEU A 28 -3.38 17.05 -52.28
N ALA A 29 -2.12 17.10 -52.71
CA ALA A 29 -1.01 16.49 -51.99
C ALA A 29 -0.83 17.13 -50.60
N VAL A 30 -0.92 18.45 -50.50
CA VAL A 30 -0.85 19.17 -49.21
C VAL A 30 -2.02 18.80 -48.30
N LEU A 31 -3.24 18.70 -48.82
CA LEU A 31 -4.42 18.29 -48.05
C LEU A 31 -4.33 16.84 -47.57
N LEU A 32 -3.82 15.93 -48.40
CA LEU A 32 -3.64 14.53 -48.04
C LEU A 32 -2.57 14.36 -46.96
N VAL A 33 -1.44 15.07 -47.09
CA VAL A 33 -0.36 15.02 -46.09
C VAL A 33 -0.79 15.69 -44.79
N GLY A 34 -1.37 16.90 -44.86
CA GLY A 34 -1.82 17.63 -43.67
C GLY A 34 -2.99 16.94 -42.95
N GLY A 35 -3.99 16.48 -43.70
CA GLY A 35 -5.14 15.74 -43.16
C GLY A 35 -4.76 14.36 -42.63
N GLY A 36 -3.90 13.63 -43.35
CA GLY A 36 -3.40 12.32 -42.94
C GLY A 36 -2.52 12.37 -41.69
N ALA A 37 -1.57 13.31 -41.64
CA ALA A 37 -0.71 13.50 -40.46
C ALA A 37 -1.50 14.02 -39.25
N GLY A 38 -2.40 14.98 -39.44
CA GLY A 38 -3.25 15.51 -38.37
C GLY A 38 -4.21 14.45 -37.80
N GLY A 39 -4.82 13.65 -38.68
CA GLY A 39 -5.71 12.55 -38.27
C GLY A 39 -4.97 11.44 -37.50
N ALA A 40 -3.77 11.05 -37.96
CA ALA A 40 -2.95 10.06 -37.28
C ALA A 40 -2.44 10.53 -35.91
N LEU A 41 -2.03 11.80 -35.80
CA LEU A 41 -1.63 12.40 -34.51
C LEU A 41 -2.80 12.50 -33.54
N TRP A 42 -3.98 12.87 -34.04
CA TRP A 42 -5.19 12.94 -33.20
C TRP A 42 -5.61 11.55 -32.68
N TRP A 43 -5.56 10.54 -33.55
CA TRP A 43 -5.91 9.18 -33.17
C TRP A 43 -4.94 8.58 -32.16
N THR A 44 -3.62 8.79 -32.34
CA THR A 44 -2.62 8.33 -31.38
C THR A 44 -2.72 9.07 -30.04
N ALA A 45 -3.00 10.38 -30.05
CA ALA A 45 -3.26 11.15 -28.84
C ALA A 45 -4.51 10.67 -28.09
N ALA A 46 -5.60 10.37 -28.81
CA ALA A 46 -6.82 9.80 -28.23
C ALA A 46 -6.55 8.42 -27.61
N ALA A 47 -5.87 7.52 -28.33
CA ALA A 47 -5.50 6.21 -27.82
C ALA A 47 -4.59 6.29 -26.57
N ALA A 48 -3.63 7.22 -26.55
CA ALA A 48 -2.76 7.45 -25.40
C ALA A 48 -3.54 7.98 -24.20
N ARG A 49 -4.49 8.91 -24.42
CA ARG A 49 -5.39 9.41 -23.38
C ARG A 49 -6.25 8.28 -22.80
N ASP A 50 -6.86 7.47 -23.64
CA ASP A 50 -7.74 6.38 -23.19
C ASP A 50 -6.96 5.36 -22.38
N LYS A 51 -5.74 5.01 -22.82
CA LYS A 51 -4.82 4.18 -22.02
C LYS A 51 -4.48 4.81 -20.67
N ALA A 52 -4.14 6.10 -20.64
CA ALA A 52 -3.81 6.79 -19.39
C ALA A 52 -5.00 6.83 -18.41
N LEU A 53 -6.24 6.94 -18.91
CA LEU A 53 -7.44 6.90 -18.07
C LEU A 53 -7.67 5.51 -17.47
N VAL A 54 -7.42 4.45 -18.25
CA VAL A 54 -7.50 3.05 -17.76
C VAL A 54 -6.42 2.80 -16.70
N ASP A 55 -5.18 3.19 -16.97
CA ASP A 55 -4.06 3.02 -16.04
C ASP A 55 -4.33 3.81 -14.74
N LEU A 56 -4.83 5.05 -14.82
CA LEU A 56 -5.21 5.85 -13.66
C LEU A 56 -6.34 5.20 -12.84
N ALA A 57 -7.33 4.60 -13.50
CA ALA A 57 -8.41 3.90 -12.82
C ALA A 57 -7.88 2.66 -12.07
N ALA A 58 -6.96 1.90 -12.69
CA ALA A 58 -6.31 0.76 -12.06
C ALA A 58 -5.49 1.19 -10.83
N GLU A 59 -4.67 2.23 -10.96
CA GLU A 59 -3.88 2.77 -9.83
C GLU A 59 -4.76 3.26 -8.68
N LYS A 60 -5.88 3.94 -8.97
CA LYS A 60 -6.85 4.35 -7.94
C LYS A 60 -7.41 3.15 -7.19
N GLY A 61 -7.71 2.05 -7.90
CA GLY A 61 -8.18 0.80 -7.30
C GLY A 61 -7.14 0.18 -6.36
N VAL A 62 -5.89 0.08 -6.80
CA VAL A 62 -4.78 -0.44 -5.98
C VAL A 62 -4.55 0.44 -4.75
N ASN A 63 -4.56 1.77 -4.91
CA ASN A 63 -4.36 2.70 -3.81
C ASN A 63 -5.52 2.65 -2.81
N ALA A 64 -6.77 2.48 -3.26
CA ALA A 64 -7.91 2.28 -2.38
C ALA A 64 -7.77 0.99 -1.55
N GLN A 65 -7.34 -0.11 -2.16
CA GLN A 65 -7.07 -1.36 -1.44
C GLN A 65 -5.93 -1.21 -0.43
N LEU A 66 -4.85 -0.52 -0.81
CA LEU A 66 -3.74 -0.27 0.10
C LEU A 66 -4.18 0.55 1.32
N ARG A 67 -4.97 1.62 1.11
CA ARG A 67 -5.52 2.42 2.21
C ARG A 67 -6.41 1.60 3.13
N ALA A 68 -7.32 0.80 2.56
CA ALA A 68 -8.16 -0.10 3.35
C ALA A 68 -7.32 -1.09 4.18
N GLY A 69 -6.28 -1.68 3.59
CA GLY A 69 -5.37 -2.58 4.30
C GLY A 69 -4.55 -1.90 5.40
N VAL A 70 -4.17 -0.63 5.22
CA VAL A 70 -3.51 0.17 6.27
C VAL A 70 -4.48 0.50 7.40
N ASP A 71 -5.73 0.83 7.09
CA ASP A 71 -6.76 1.10 8.09
C ASP A 71 -7.07 -0.16 8.93
N ASP A 72 -7.13 -1.33 8.29
CA ASP A 72 -7.30 -2.62 8.98
C ASP A 72 -6.13 -2.94 9.91
N GLN A 73 -4.89 -2.75 9.43
CA GLN A 73 -3.70 -2.93 10.25
C GLN A 73 -3.68 -1.97 11.44
N ASN A 74 -4.00 -0.70 11.22
CA ASN A 74 -4.05 0.29 12.29
C ASN A 74 -5.09 -0.06 13.35
N ARG A 75 -6.28 -0.53 12.94
CA ARG A 75 -7.31 -1.01 13.88
C ARG A 75 -6.82 -2.21 14.68
N SER A 76 -6.19 -3.18 14.03
CA SER A 76 -5.63 -4.36 14.70
C SER A 76 -4.50 -4.01 15.67
N ILE A 77 -3.66 -3.04 15.35
CA ILE A 77 -2.58 -2.59 16.25
C ILE A 77 -3.18 -1.93 17.49
N GLN A 78 -4.21 -1.09 17.33
CA GLN A 78 -4.88 -0.45 18.47
C GLN A 78 -5.56 -1.47 19.38
N THR A 79 -6.23 -2.48 18.83
CA THR A 79 -6.85 -3.54 19.65
C THR A 79 -5.80 -4.38 20.37
N TRP A 80 -4.71 -4.73 19.68
CA TRP A 80 -3.60 -5.49 20.27
C TRP A 80 -2.92 -4.70 21.40
N TYR A 81 -2.70 -3.40 21.21
CA TYR A 81 -2.12 -2.52 22.23
C TYR A 81 -2.96 -2.50 23.50
N ARG A 82 -4.28 -2.29 23.39
CA ARG A 82 -5.20 -2.30 24.54
C ARG A 82 -5.20 -3.65 25.26
N ALA A 83 -5.26 -4.75 24.51
CA ALA A 83 -5.19 -6.09 25.09
C ALA A 83 -3.86 -6.36 25.81
N SER A 84 -2.76 -5.79 25.30
CA SER A 84 -1.44 -5.86 25.94
C SER A 84 -1.39 -5.07 27.24
N GLU A 85 -2.00 -3.88 27.29
CA GLU A 85 -2.12 -3.11 28.54
C GLU A 85 -2.95 -3.87 29.60
N ASP A 86 -4.08 -4.45 29.21
CA ASP A 86 -4.91 -5.26 30.11
C ASP A 86 -4.17 -6.51 30.61
N ALA A 87 -3.38 -7.15 29.74
CA ALA A 87 -2.54 -8.27 30.12
C ALA A 87 -1.43 -7.85 31.09
N LYS A 88 -0.81 -6.68 30.86
CA LYS A 88 0.22 -6.12 31.74
C LYS A 88 -0.36 -5.78 33.12
N ALA A 89 -1.54 -5.16 33.17
CA ALA A 89 -2.21 -4.84 34.43
C ALA A 89 -2.53 -6.11 35.23
N ARG A 90 -3.07 -7.15 34.58
CA ARG A 90 -3.30 -8.46 35.21
C ARG A 90 -2.01 -9.11 35.69
N GLY A 91 -0.93 -9.04 34.89
CA GLY A 91 0.38 -9.56 35.26
C GLY A 91 0.96 -8.86 36.49
N GLN A 92 0.86 -7.53 36.57
CA GLN A 92 1.30 -6.75 37.73
C GLN A 92 0.49 -7.09 38.97
N ALA A 93 -0.83 -7.19 38.86
CA ALA A 93 -1.69 -7.61 39.97
C ALA A 93 -1.33 -9.02 40.46
N ALA A 94 -1.10 -9.96 39.55
CA ALA A 94 -0.67 -11.32 39.89
C ALA A 94 0.70 -11.33 40.59
N GLN A 95 1.67 -10.52 40.13
CA GLN A 95 2.97 -10.40 40.77
C GLN A 95 2.89 -9.82 42.18
N GLN A 96 2.07 -8.78 42.39
CA GLN A 96 1.83 -8.20 43.71
C GLN A 96 1.19 -9.23 44.66
N GLN A 97 0.18 -9.95 44.18
CA GLN A 97 -0.46 -11.01 44.97
C GLN A 97 0.53 -12.13 45.31
N ALA A 98 1.37 -12.54 44.35
CA ALA A 98 2.39 -13.55 44.58
C ALA A 98 3.43 -13.08 45.61
N ALA A 99 3.84 -11.81 45.57
CA ALA A 99 4.77 -11.25 46.55
C ALA A 99 4.17 -11.23 47.97
N ILE A 100 2.91 -10.82 48.12
CA ILE A 100 2.21 -10.83 49.41
C ILE A 100 2.07 -12.28 49.93
N ASN A 101 1.65 -13.20 49.08
CA ASN A 101 1.52 -14.61 49.44
C ASN A 101 2.87 -15.24 49.82
N GLY A 102 3.95 -14.89 49.09
CA GLY A 102 5.31 -15.31 49.40
C GLY A 102 5.76 -14.83 50.78
N GLN A 103 5.53 -13.55 51.10
CA GLN A 103 5.83 -13.00 52.43
C GLN A 103 5.05 -13.71 53.55
N ARG A 104 3.76 -14.01 53.33
CA ARG A 104 2.94 -14.77 54.29
C ARG A 104 3.49 -16.18 54.49
N PHE A 105 3.89 -16.83 53.42
CA PHE A 105 4.48 -18.16 53.44
C PHE A 105 5.82 -18.17 54.20
N ASP A 106 6.70 -17.23 53.90
CA ASP A 106 8.00 -17.09 54.58
C ASP A 106 7.82 -16.79 56.08
N ALA A 107 6.87 -15.93 56.45
CA ALA A 107 6.54 -15.66 57.85
C ALA A 107 5.99 -16.91 58.56
N ALA A 108 5.13 -17.70 57.89
CA ALA A 108 4.62 -18.95 58.44
C ALA A 108 5.74 -19.99 58.63
N LEU A 109 6.71 -20.06 57.70
CA LEU A 109 7.88 -20.91 57.83
C LEU A 109 8.79 -20.49 59.00
N GLN A 110 8.99 -19.19 59.20
CA GLN A 110 9.77 -18.69 60.33
C GLN A 110 9.13 -19.02 61.68
N GLN A 111 7.80 -19.00 61.78
CA GLN A 111 7.09 -19.43 63.01
C GLN A 111 7.24 -20.92 63.30
N LEU A 112 7.57 -21.72 62.29
CA LEU A 112 7.86 -23.15 62.41
C LEU A 112 9.36 -23.44 62.53
N ALA A 113 10.22 -22.42 62.48
CA ALA A 113 11.65 -22.57 62.62
C ALA A 113 12.00 -23.09 64.02
N GLY A 114 12.42 -24.35 64.09
CA GLY A 114 12.71 -25.05 65.35
C GLY A 114 11.78 -26.25 65.62
N ALA A 115 10.70 -26.42 64.84
CA ALA A 115 9.90 -27.64 64.89
C ALA A 115 10.72 -28.83 64.37
N LYS A 116 10.99 -29.80 65.25
CA LYS A 116 11.64 -31.07 64.89
C LYS A 116 10.59 -32.17 64.82
N ALA A 117 10.15 -32.48 63.62
CA ALA A 117 9.38 -33.70 63.36
C ALA A 117 10.34 -34.85 63.07
N VAL A 118 10.19 -35.97 63.78
CA VAL A 118 11.02 -37.18 63.59
C VAL A 118 10.29 -38.20 62.71
N THR A 119 8.96 -38.13 62.63
CA THR A 119 8.13 -38.93 61.74
C THR A 119 7.15 -38.07 60.92
N CYS A 120 6.61 -38.61 59.82
CA CYS A 120 5.59 -37.91 59.02
C CYS A 120 4.31 -37.59 59.81
N ALA A 121 3.95 -38.42 60.79
CA ALA A 121 2.80 -38.18 61.66
C ALA A 121 3.02 -36.94 62.55
N ASP A 122 4.26 -36.71 62.99
CA ASP A 122 4.64 -35.54 63.80
C ASP A 122 4.72 -34.26 62.96
N ALA A 123 4.92 -34.36 61.63
CA ALA A 123 5.02 -33.24 60.71
C ALA A 123 3.64 -32.69 60.26
N MET A 124 2.63 -33.57 60.18
CA MET A 124 1.28 -33.24 59.70
C MET A 124 0.61 -32.03 60.39
N PRO A 125 0.69 -31.84 61.72
CA PRO A 125 0.10 -30.68 62.40
C PRO A 125 0.73 -29.35 61.93
N TYR A 126 2.04 -29.32 61.75
CA TYR A 126 2.77 -28.13 61.30
C TYR A 126 2.43 -27.78 59.84
N VAL A 127 2.25 -28.79 58.98
CA VAL A 127 1.82 -28.60 57.58
C VAL A 127 0.38 -28.06 57.54
N ASN A 128 -0.54 -28.61 58.35
CA ASN A 128 -1.90 -28.08 58.44
C ASN A 128 -1.91 -26.62 58.92
N GLN A 129 -1.10 -26.30 59.92
CA GLN A 129 -0.98 -24.93 60.44
C GLN A 129 -0.37 -23.96 59.40
N LEU A 130 0.57 -24.43 58.58
CA LEU A 130 1.13 -23.67 57.46
C LEU A 130 0.06 -23.41 56.39
N LEU A 131 -0.70 -24.45 56.01
CA LEU A 131 -1.75 -24.35 55.01
C LEU A 131 -2.90 -23.43 55.46
N GLU A 132 -3.29 -23.46 56.74
CA GLU A 132 -4.29 -22.55 57.30
C GLU A 132 -3.84 -21.08 57.28
N LYS A 133 -2.55 -20.81 57.52
CA LYS A 133 -2.01 -19.44 57.57
C LYS A 133 -1.77 -18.82 56.19
N VAL A 134 -1.64 -19.65 55.15
CA VAL A 134 -1.28 -19.22 53.78
C VAL A 134 -2.50 -19.18 52.84
N ARG A 135 -3.61 -19.82 53.23
CA ARG A 135 -4.88 -19.77 52.50
C ARG A 135 -5.54 -18.39 52.54
#